data_AF-A0A1S4ERK8-F1
#
_entry.id   AF-A0A1S4ERK8-F1
#
_cell.length_a   1.000
_cell.length_b   1.000
_cell.length_c   1.000
_cell.angle_alpha   90.00
_cell.angle_beta   90.00
_cell.angle_gamma   90.00
#
_symmetry.space_group_name_H-M   'P 1'
#
loop_
_entity.id
_entity.type
_entity.pdbx_description
1 polymer ?
#
loop_
_entity_poly.entity_id
_entity_poly.type
_entity_poly.pdbx_seq_one_letter_code
_entity_poly.pdbx_strand_id
1 'polypeptide(L)'
;WDQHIADEGYLVLAGRVRKHEEKDVIRATLEKIIKRKVDTEKLFTLNENTSPVTRHILERVTQAAPDKFHNVVWTHNMRQLAVLIGKAVEFQEPVLLVGETGCGKTTMCQILASLHGQTLYMINCHQHTESSDFLGGLRPVRNRTEGAVEVHKLFEWVDGP
;
A
#
# COMPACT_ATOMS: atom_id res chain seq x y z
N TRP A 1 1.71 -24.13 -13.14
CA TRP A 1 2.74 -23.86 -12.13
C TRP A 1 3.82 -22.93 -12.64
N ASP A 2 4.56 -23.24 -13.70
CA ASP A 2 5.66 -22.37 -14.19
C ASP A 2 5.23 -20.94 -14.54
N GLN A 3 4.07 -20.76 -15.20
CA GLN A 3 3.56 -19.43 -15.54
C GLN A 3 3.26 -18.59 -14.29
N HIS A 4 2.72 -19.24 -13.26
CA HIS A 4 2.42 -18.57 -11.98
C HIS A 4 3.71 -18.06 -11.33
N ILE A 5 4.79 -18.85 -11.36
CA ILE A 5 6.08 -18.46 -10.81
C ILE A 5 6.70 -17.32 -11.63
N ALA A 6 6.58 -17.36 -12.96
CA ALA A 6 7.08 -16.29 -13.82
C ALA A 6 6.34 -14.96 -13.57
N ASP A 7 5.01 -15.02 -13.45
CA ASP A 7 4.15 -13.87 -13.19
C ASP A 7 4.43 -13.27 -11.79
N GLU A 8 4.44 -14.08 -10.74
CA GLU A 8 4.78 -13.63 -9.37
C GLU A 8 6.21 -13.07 -9.29
N GLY A 9 7.18 -13.80 -9.87
CA GLY A 9 8.58 -13.36 -9.90
C GLY A 9 8.76 -12.02 -10.60
N TYR A 10 8.00 -11.77 -11.67
CA TYR A 10 7.99 -10.47 -12.33
C TYR A 10 7.41 -9.38 -11.42
N LEU A 11 6.30 -9.61 -10.72
CA LEU A 11 5.73 -8.61 -9.80
C LEU A 11 6.73 -8.20 -8.72
N VAL A 12 7.42 -9.17 -8.13
CA VAL A 12 8.41 -8.97 -7.06
C VAL A 12 9.64 -8.19 -7.55
N LEU A 13 10.17 -8.55 -8.73
CA LEU A 13 11.38 -7.92 -9.26
C LEU A 13 11.09 -6.60 -9.98
N ALA A 14 10.15 -6.62 -10.93
CA ALA A 14 9.84 -5.48 -11.77
C ALA A 14 9.07 -4.37 -11.02
N GLY A 15 8.37 -4.72 -9.92
CA GLY A 15 7.69 -3.75 -9.06
C GLY A 15 8.61 -2.79 -8.32
N ARG A 16 9.91 -3.12 -8.20
CA ARG A 16 10.91 -2.31 -7.47
C ARG A 16 11.75 -1.42 -8.37
N VAL A 17 11.73 -1.62 -9.68
CA VAL A 17 12.54 -0.87 -10.63
C VAL A 17 11.74 0.24 -11.30
N ARG A 18 12.41 1.35 -11.59
CA ARG A 18 11.78 2.54 -12.21
C ARG A 18 12.00 2.60 -13.71
N LYS A 19 13.15 2.15 -14.20
CA LYS A 19 13.49 2.25 -15.61
C LYS A 19 12.84 1.14 -16.40
N HIS A 20 12.31 1.47 -17.59
CA HIS A 20 11.72 0.48 -18.49
C HIS A 20 12.73 -0.58 -18.93
N GLU A 21 13.97 -0.16 -19.22
CA GLU A 21 15.07 -1.04 -19.60
C GLU A 21 15.33 -2.14 -18.54
N GLU A 22 15.27 -1.79 -17.25
CA GLU A 22 15.45 -2.75 -16.16
C GLU A 22 14.31 -3.78 -16.12
N LYS A 23 13.07 -3.34 -16.38
CA LYS A 23 11.90 -4.23 -16.47
C LYS A 23 12.02 -5.20 -17.64
N ASP A 24 12.55 -4.74 -18.77
CA ASP A 24 12.77 -5.58 -19.95
C ASP A 24 13.86 -6.62 -19.70
N VAL A 25 14.96 -6.24 -19.02
CA VAL A 25 16.00 -7.18 -18.59
C VAL A 25 15.44 -8.23 -17.64
N ILE A 26 14.62 -7.84 -16.66
CA ILE A 26 13.96 -8.76 -15.73
C ILE A 26 13.06 -9.74 -16.48
N ARG A 27 12.20 -9.24 -17.39
CA ARG A 27 11.33 -10.07 -18.23
C ARG A 27 12.12 -11.07 -19.06
N ALA A 28 13.16 -10.62 -19.77
CA ALA A 28 13.98 -11.49 -20.61
C ALA A 28 14.71 -12.56 -19.80
N THR A 29 15.18 -12.20 -18.59
CA THR A 29 15.86 -13.13 -17.68
C THR A 29 14.89 -14.19 -17.15
N LEU A 30 13.69 -13.80 -16.72
CA LEU A 30 12.64 -14.72 -16.29
C LEU A 30 12.23 -15.67 -17.42
N GLU A 31 12.05 -15.16 -18.63
CA GLU A 31 11.72 -15.98 -19.80
C GLU A 31 12.84 -16.97 -20.13
N LYS A 32 14.11 -16.55 -20.05
CA LYS A 32 15.26 -17.43 -20.28
C LYS A 32 15.35 -18.57 -19.27
N ILE A 33 15.09 -18.31 -17.99
CA ILE A 33 15.26 -19.28 -16.90
C ILE A 33 14.01 -20.16 -16.74
N ILE A 34 12.83 -19.55 -16.64
CA ILE A 34 11.55 -20.23 -16.36
C ILE A 34 10.92 -20.78 -17.65
N LYS A 35 11.39 -20.37 -18.83
CA LYS A 35 10.86 -20.77 -20.15
C LYS A 35 9.40 -20.37 -20.36
N ARG A 36 8.97 -19.29 -19.69
CA ARG A 36 7.62 -18.72 -19.78
C ARG A 36 7.70 -17.23 -20.00
N LYS A 37 6.90 -16.72 -20.93
CA LYS A 37 6.82 -15.30 -21.23
C LYS A 37 5.86 -14.61 -20.26
N VAL A 38 6.29 -13.47 -19.71
CA VAL A 38 5.47 -12.65 -18.83
C VAL A 38 4.80 -11.54 -19.63
N ASP A 39 3.47 -11.54 -19.63
CA ASP A 39 2.65 -10.53 -20.31
C ASP A 39 2.13 -9.49 -19.32
N THR A 40 2.58 -8.25 -19.46
CA THR A 40 2.21 -7.15 -18.56
C THR A 40 0.76 -6.74 -18.71
N GLU A 41 0.19 -6.84 -19.91
CA GLU A 41 -1.23 -6.50 -20.10
C GLU A 41 -2.11 -7.50 -19.37
N LYS A 42 -1.78 -8.79 -19.41
CA LYS A 42 -2.52 -9.81 -18.66
C LYS A 42 -2.36 -9.65 -17.15
N LEU A 43 -1.23 -9.15 -16.67
CA LEU A 43 -0.99 -8.92 -15.25
C LEU A 43 -1.77 -7.74 -14.69
N PHE A 44 -2.01 -6.69 -15.48
CA PHE A 44 -2.51 -5.41 -14.97
C PHE A 44 -3.81 -4.94 -15.61
N THR A 45 -4.40 -5.71 -16.52
CA THR A 45 -5.67 -5.40 -17.17
C THR A 45 -6.67 -6.52 -16.91
N LEU A 46 -7.87 -6.16 -16.44
CA LEU A 46 -8.96 -7.09 -16.20
C LEU A 46 -9.68 -7.41 -17.52
N ASN A 47 -9.64 -8.68 -17.92
CA ASN A 47 -10.26 -9.26 -19.11
C ASN A 47 -10.28 -10.80 -18.97
N GLU A 48 -10.79 -11.49 -20.00
CA GLU A 48 -10.87 -12.97 -20.02
C GLU A 48 -9.50 -13.66 -19.85
N ASN A 49 -8.43 -13.01 -20.32
CA ASN A 49 -7.05 -13.50 -20.31
C ASN A 49 -6.21 -12.99 -19.13
N THR A 50 -6.82 -12.32 -18.14
CA THR A 50 -6.08 -11.82 -16.96
C THR A 50 -5.36 -12.94 -16.24
N SER A 51 -4.14 -12.65 -15.79
CA SER A 51 -3.35 -13.60 -15.01
C SER A 51 -4.11 -14.00 -13.75
N PRO A 52 -4.22 -15.32 -13.44
CA PRO A 52 -4.81 -15.79 -12.19
C PRO A 52 -4.12 -15.21 -10.95
N VAL A 53 -2.86 -14.78 -11.08
CA VAL A 53 -2.06 -14.22 -9.99
C VAL A 53 -2.60 -12.87 -9.50
N THR A 54 -3.20 -12.08 -10.38
CA THR A 54 -3.60 -10.69 -10.11
C THR A 54 -5.10 -10.46 -10.28
N ARG A 55 -5.83 -11.40 -10.90
CA ARG A 55 -7.25 -11.29 -11.21
C ARG A 55 -8.09 -10.89 -10.00
N HIS A 56 -7.94 -11.57 -8.88
CA HIS A 56 -8.75 -11.31 -7.68
C HIS A 56 -8.53 -9.90 -7.12
N ILE A 57 -7.30 -9.37 -7.18
CA ILE A 57 -7.01 -7.98 -6.79
C ILE A 57 -7.69 -7.02 -7.76
N LEU A 58 -7.53 -7.24 -9.06
CA LEU A 58 -8.12 -6.38 -10.10
C LEU A 58 -9.64 -6.36 -10.02
N GLU A 59 -10.30 -7.50 -9.82
CA GLU A 59 -11.75 -7.60 -9.63
C GLU A 59 -12.21 -6.82 -8.41
N ARG A 60 -11.56 -7.02 -7.25
CA ARG A 60 -11.90 -6.27 -6.02
C ARG A 60 -11.75 -4.77 -6.20
N VAL A 61 -10.68 -4.35 -6.87
CA VAL A 61 -10.35 -2.93 -6.98
C VAL A 61 -11.19 -2.22 -8.05
N THR A 62 -11.55 -2.89 -9.14
CA THR A 62 -12.29 -2.27 -10.26
C THR A 62 -13.80 -2.47 -10.18
N GLN A 63 -14.28 -3.58 -9.60
CA GLN A 63 -15.71 -3.91 -9.58
C GLN A 63 -16.34 -3.73 -8.19
N ALA A 64 -15.58 -3.95 -7.12
CA ALA A 64 -16.08 -3.84 -5.74
C ALA A 64 -15.65 -2.52 -5.05
N ALA A 65 -15.19 -1.54 -5.82
CA ALA A 65 -14.82 -0.23 -5.28
C ALA A 65 -16.02 0.39 -4.53
N PRO A 66 -15.85 0.84 -3.28
CA PRO A 66 -16.92 1.47 -2.51
C PRO A 66 -17.49 2.68 -3.23
N ASP A 67 -18.78 2.99 -3.02
CA ASP A 67 -19.47 4.14 -3.63
C ASP A 67 -18.72 5.46 -3.46
N LYS A 68 -17.95 5.61 -2.37
CA LYS A 68 -17.10 6.77 -2.11
C LYS A 68 -16.04 7.04 -3.22
N PHE A 69 -15.72 6.04 -4.02
CA PHE A 69 -14.67 6.07 -5.05
C PHE A 69 -15.20 5.80 -6.47
N HIS A 70 -16.51 5.93 -6.71
CA HIS A 70 -17.14 5.67 -8.03
C HIS A 70 -16.56 6.51 -9.19
N ASN A 71 -16.00 7.67 -8.85
CA ASN A 71 -15.42 8.65 -9.75
C ASN A 71 -13.91 8.43 -10.00
N VAL A 72 -13.36 7.31 -9.53
CA VAL A 72 -11.97 6.91 -9.82
C VAL A 72 -11.90 6.22 -11.18
N VAL A 73 -11.06 6.77 -12.06
CA VAL A 73 -10.76 6.15 -13.37
C VAL A 73 -9.53 5.26 -13.25
N TRP A 74 -9.71 3.96 -13.49
CA TRP A 74 -8.65 2.95 -13.39
C TRP A 74 -7.72 2.93 -14.60
N THR A 75 -6.77 3.85 -14.62
CA THR A 75 -5.66 3.85 -15.60
C THR A 75 -4.74 2.65 -15.41
N HIS A 76 -3.98 2.28 -16.44
CA HIS A 76 -3.02 1.17 -16.36
C HIS A 76 -2.05 1.30 -15.18
N ASN A 77 -1.47 2.49 -14.97
CA ASN A 77 -0.54 2.74 -13.86
C ASN A 77 -1.22 2.61 -12.50
N MET A 78 -2.48 2.99 -12.40
CA MET A 78 -3.26 2.86 -11.16
C MET A 78 -3.59 1.39 -10.87
N ARG A 79 -3.90 0.60 -11.89
CA ARG A 79 -4.07 -0.86 -11.77
C ARG A 79 -2.76 -1.55 -11.37
N GLN A 80 -1.64 -1.15 -11.95
CA GLN A 80 -0.31 -1.62 -11.56
C GLN A 80 -0.02 -1.35 -10.08
N LEU A 81 -0.25 -0.11 -9.63
CA LEU A 81 -0.05 0.27 -8.24
C LEU A 81 -0.94 -0.55 -7.30
N ALA A 82 -2.22 -0.72 -7.65
CA ALA A 82 -3.17 -1.51 -6.86
C ALA A 82 -2.75 -2.99 -6.74
N VAL A 83 -2.28 -3.60 -7.83
CA VAL A 83 -1.79 -4.98 -7.83
C VAL A 83 -0.56 -5.12 -6.94
N LEU A 84 0.41 -4.22 -7.07
CA LEU A 84 1.65 -4.29 -6.27
C LEU A 84 1.38 -4.09 -4.77
N ILE A 85 0.56 -3.11 -4.39
CA ILE A 85 0.21 -2.89 -2.98
C ILE A 85 -0.68 -4.03 -2.47
N GLY A 86 -1.66 -4.47 -3.26
CA GLY A 86 -2.56 -5.57 -2.90
C GLY A 86 -1.78 -6.85 -2.59
N LYS A 87 -0.81 -7.21 -3.45
CA LYS A 87 0.11 -8.33 -3.21
C LYS A 87 0.92 -8.15 -1.93
N ALA A 88 1.52 -6.98 -1.73
CA ALA A 88 2.30 -6.73 -0.51
C ALA A 88 1.43 -6.86 0.75
N VAL A 89 0.19 -6.37 0.74
CA VAL A 89 -0.76 -6.52 1.85
C VAL A 89 -1.12 -7.99 2.10
N GLU A 90 -1.35 -8.78 1.05
CA GLU A 90 -1.60 -10.23 1.15
C GLU A 90 -0.45 -10.98 1.83
N PHE A 91 0.79 -10.56 1.57
CA PHE A 91 2.00 -11.14 2.17
C PHE A 91 2.48 -10.43 3.44
N GLN A 92 1.72 -9.46 3.95
CA GLN A 92 2.10 -8.64 5.11
C GLN A 92 3.48 -7.97 4.96
N GLU A 93 3.83 -7.58 3.73
CA GLU A 93 5.08 -6.89 3.41
C GLU A 93 4.94 -5.37 3.63
N PRO A 94 5.86 -4.72 4.38
CA PRO A 94 5.89 -3.28 4.51
C PRO A 94 6.16 -2.59 3.17
N VAL A 95 5.35 -1.59 2.82
CA VAL A 95 5.44 -0.89 1.52
C VAL A 95 5.85 0.57 1.69
N LEU A 96 6.84 0.99 0.90
CA LEU A 96 7.19 2.40 0.70
C LEU A 96 6.77 2.85 -0.69
N LEU A 97 5.82 3.78 -0.77
CA LEU A 97 5.34 4.35 -2.04
C LEU A 97 6.06 5.65 -2.37
N VAL A 98 6.87 5.65 -3.44
CA VAL A 98 7.62 6.84 -3.88
C VAL A 98 7.16 7.30 -5.26
N GLY A 99 6.91 8.61 -5.40
CA GLY A 99 6.55 9.25 -6.65
C GLY A 99 6.08 10.69 -6.43
N GLU A 100 5.77 11.41 -7.50
CA GLU A 100 5.31 12.81 -7.43
C GLU A 100 4.03 12.99 -6.61
N THR A 101 3.83 14.17 -6.05
CA THR A 101 2.59 14.51 -5.35
C THR A 101 1.41 14.49 -6.33
N GLY A 102 0.23 14.09 -5.85
CA GLY A 102 -0.97 14.02 -6.70
C GLY A 102 -1.10 12.77 -7.58
N CYS A 103 -0.12 11.87 -7.65
CA CYS A 103 -0.25 10.61 -8.43
C CYS A 103 -1.16 9.52 -7.80
N GLY A 104 -2.02 9.88 -6.85
CA GLY A 104 -2.99 8.94 -6.27
C GLY A 104 -2.47 7.93 -5.24
N LYS A 105 -1.24 8.11 -4.70
CA LYS A 105 -0.68 7.21 -3.66
C LYS A 105 -1.58 7.11 -2.42
N THR A 106 -1.89 8.24 -1.80
CA THR A 106 -2.76 8.31 -0.61
C THR A 106 -4.15 7.79 -0.91
N THR A 107 -4.70 8.16 -2.08
CA THR A 107 -5.99 7.68 -2.55
C THR A 107 -6.01 6.16 -2.68
N MET A 108 -4.94 5.54 -3.18
CA MET A 108 -4.84 4.09 -3.30
C MET A 108 -4.88 3.39 -1.94
N CYS A 109 -4.15 3.91 -0.95
CA CYS A 109 -4.20 3.37 0.42
C CYS A 109 -5.62 3.45 1.00
N GLN A 110 -6.33 4.56 0.78
CA GLN A 110 -7.71 4.73 1.22
C GLN A 110 -8.68 3.76 0.55
N ILE A 111 -8.54 3.56 -0.77
CA ILE A 111 -9.34 2.59 -1.52
C ILE A 111 -9.10 1.17 -0.99
N LEU A 112 -7.83 0.76 -0.86
CA LEU A 112 -7.50 -0.59 -0.40
C LEU A 112 -7.94 -0.85 1.04
N ALA A 113 -7.78 0.11 1.95
CA ALA A 113 -8.27 0.00 3.32
C ALA A 113 -9.80 -0.18 3.35
N SER A 114 -10.53 0.62 2.58
CA SER A 114 -11.98 0.50 2.47
C SER A 114 -12.42 -0.84 1.88
N LEU A 115 -11.70 -1.36 0.88
CA LEU A 115 -11.96 -2.68 0.27
C LEU A 115 -11.67 -3.86 1.22
N HIS A 116 -10.85 -3.66 2.24
CA HIS A 116 -10.56 -4.65 3.28
C HIS A 116 -11.39 -4.42 4.55
N GLY A 117 -12.27 -3.41 4.57
CA GLY A 117 -13.03 -3.05 5.77
C GLY A 117 -12.12 -2.63 6.94
N GLN A 118 -10.92 -2.10 6.64
CA GLN A 118 -9.95 -1.70 7.65
C GLN A 118 -9.97 -0.19 7.89
N THR A 119 -9.76 0.19 9.15
CA THR A 119 -9.53 1.59 9.53
C THR A 119 -8.13 2.00 9.08
N LEU A 120 -8.04 3.02 8.22
CA LEU A 120 -6.78 3.59 7.80
C LEU A 120 -6.38 4.74 8.73
N TYR A 121 -5.32 4.53 9.50
CA TYR A 121 -4.69 5.59 10.29
C TYR A 121 -3.65 6.33 9.43
N MET A 122 -3.77 7.65 9.34
CA MET A 122 -2.87 8.50 8.58
C MET A 122 -2.15 9.46 9.52
N ILE A 123 -0.82 9.40 9.53
CA ILE A 123 0.03 10.32 10.28
C ILE A 123 0.82 11.12 9.26
N ASN A 124 0.68 12.44 9.30
CA ASN A 124 1.44 13.34 8.45
C ASN A 124 2.78 13.65 9.13
N CYS A 125 3.88 13.25 8.49
CA CYS A 125 5.22 13.54 8.98
C CYS A 125 5.76 14.85 8.41
N HIS A 126 6.50 15.58 9.24
CA HIS A 126 7.24 16.80 8.88
C HIS A 126 8.64 16.76 9.53
N GLN A 127 9.50 17.73 9.22
CA GLN A 127 10.89 17.75 9.71
C GLN A 127 11.01 17.73 11.25
N HIS A 128 9.99 18.19 11.98
CA HIS A 128 9.95 18.20 13.44
C HIS A 128 9.13 17.04 14.04
N THR A 129 8.83 16.00 13.26
CA THR A 129 8.10 14.83 13.79
C THR A 129 9.07 14.00 14.62
N GLU A 130 8.68 13.71 15.86
CA GLU A 130 9.50 12.99 16.83
C GLU A 130 8.91 11.60 17.12
N SER A 131 9.70 10.71 17.74
CA SER A 131 9.21 9.40 18.21
C SER A 131 8.04 9.53 19.19
N SER A 132 7.98 10.64 19.93
CA SER A 132 6.90 10.92 20.89
C SER A 132 5.55 11.20 20.21
N ASP A 133 5.56 11.61 18.93
CA ASP A 133 4.32 11.79 18.15
C ASP A 133 3.70 10.46 17.74
N PHE A 134 4.47 9.37 17.73
CA PHE A 134 3.99 8.02 17.39
C PHE A 134 3.70 7.16 18.63
N LEU A 135 4.63 7.15 19.58
CA LEU A 135 4.52 6.30 20.76
C LEU A 135 3.70 6.95 21.89
N GLY A 136 3.61 8.28 21.87
CA GLY A 136 3.18 9.07 23.01
C GLY A 136 4.36 9.59 23.83
N GLY A 137 4.05 10.38 24.84
CA GLY A 137 5.05 10.98 25.69
C GLY A 137 4.49 11.56 26.98
N LEU A 138 5.40 11.92 27.88
CA LEU A 138 5.05 12.62 29.11
C LEU A 138 4.61 14.05 28.79
N ARG A 139 3.38 14.39 29.16
CA ARG A 139 2.80 15.73 29.03
C ARG A 139 2.45 16.28 30.41
N PRO A 140 2.55 17.60 30.64
CA PRO A 140 2.13 18.20 31.91
C PRO A 140 0.63 18.02 32.13
N VAL A 141 0.23 17.67 33.36
CA VAL A 141 -1.20 17.52 33.71
C VAL A 141 -1.87 18.90 33.66
N ARG A 142 -2.89 19.06 32.80
CA ARG A 142 -3.57 20.36 32.60
C ARG A 142 -4.71 20.61 33.59
N ASN A 143 -5.33 19.56 34.12
CA ASN A 143 -6.46 19.66 35.05
C ASN A 143 -5.99 19.42 36.49
N ARG A 144 -5.72 20.51 37.23
CA ARG A 144 -5.75 20.45 38.70
C ARG A 144 -7.22 20.44 39.13
N THR A 145 -7.78 19.27 39.38
CA THR A 145 -9.04 19.18 40.13
C THR A 145 -8.79 19.75 41.53
N GLU A 146 -9.33 20.94 41.78
CA GLU A 146 -9.38 21.55 43.12
C GLU A 146 -10.18 20.63 44.04
N GLY A 147 -9.50 19.86 44.90
CA GLY A 147 -10.16 19.07 45.95
C GLY A 147 -9.69 17.63 46.13
N ALA A 148 -8.82 17.10 45.27
CA ALA A 148 -8.22 15.77 45.51
C ALA A 148 -6.97 15.88 46.39
N VAL A 149 -7.04 15.30 47.59
CA VAL A 149 -5.91 15.10 48.49
C VAL A 149 -5.02 13.98 47.93
N GLU A 150 -3.71 14.22 47.93
CA GLU A 150 -2.58 13.30 47.70
C GLU A 150 -2.13 12.94 46.27
N VAL A 151 -0.82 13.17 46.07
CA VAL A 151 0.06 13.06 44.89
C VAL A 151 -0.14 14.14 43.81
N HIS A 152 0.67 15.20 43.90
CA HIS A 152 0.86 16.17 42.82
C HIS A 152 1.50 15.50 41.59
N LYS A 153 0.68 14.85 40.76
CA LYS A 153 1.10 14.33 39.46
C LYS A 153 1.43 15.51 38.53
N LEU A 154 2.72 15.79 38.32
CA LEU A 154 3.20 16.88 37.46
C LEU A 154 3.10 16.53 35.97
N PHE A 155 3.30 15.25 35.64
CA PHE A 155 3.29 14.73 34.27
C PHE A 155 2.43 13.49 34.19
N GLU A 156 1.76 13.31 33.06
CA GLU A 156 1.06 12.10 32.69
C GLU A 156 1.51 11.60 31.33
N TRP A 157 1.51 10.28 31.18
CA TRP A 157 1.72 9.67 29.88
C TRP A 157 0.48 9.89 29.03
N VAL A 158 0.68 10.37 27.81
CA VAL A 158 -0.36 10.51 26.79
C VAL A 158 0.09 9.68 25.59
N ASP A 159 -0.70 8.67 25.24
CA ASP A 159 -0.43 7.79 24.10
C ASP A 159 -0.45 8.56 22.77
N GLY A 160 0.31 8.06 21.80
CA GLY A 160 0.23 8.50 20.41
C GLY A 160 -1.10 8.09 19.74
N PRO A 161 -1.38 8.61 18.54
CA PRO A 161 -2.60 8.34 17.78
C PRO A 161 -2.73 6.91 17.25
#